data_AF-A0A0M2S2E8-F1
#
_entry.id   AF-A0A0M2S2E8-F1
#
_cell.length_a   1.000
_cell.length_b   1.000
_cell.length_c   1.000
_cell.angle_alpha   90.00
_cell.angle_beta   90.00
_cell.angle_gamma   90.00
#
_symmetry.space_group_name_H-M   'P 1'
#
loop_
_entity.id
_entity.type
_entity.pdbx_description
1 polymer ?
#
loop_
_entity_poly.entity_id
_entity_poly.type
_entity_poly.pdbx_seq_one_letter_code
_entity_poly.pdbx_strand_id
1 'polypeptide(L)'
;MRAVEQSASALADAAERRRELLAKVDGEMRDATAAHELSVVVLATILRDDGLAAELAGVDVSRVRALRRTVDGKAVRERIAQLGSVVPRRGRPPAPEVVSRGGVMGDVGSAAGLADGG
;
A
#
# COMPACT_ATOMS: atom_id res chain seq x y z
N MET A 1 39.01 41.37 -3.83
CA MET A 1 39.09 39.95 -4.20
C MET A 1 38.91 39.02 -3.01
N ARG A 2 39.66 39.17 -1.90
CA ARG A 2 39.54 38.28 -0.71
C ARG A 2 38.14 38.10 -0.11
N ALA A 3 37.32 39.15 -0.06
CA ALA A 3 35.94 39.05 0.45
C ALA A 3 35.02 38.20 -0.45
N VAL A 4 35.27 38.20 -1.77
CA VAL A 4 34.53 37.38 -2.74
C VAL A 4 34.97 35.92 -2.64
N GLU A 5 36.26 35.66 -2.46
CA GLU A 5 36.81 34.32 -2.23
C GLU A 5 36.30 33.70 -0.93
N GLN A 6 36.25 34.47 0.17
CA GLN A 6 35.66 34.03 1.44
C GLN A 6 34.17 33.75 1.32
N SER A 7 33.44 34.59 0.58
CA SER A 7 32.00 34.38 0.32
C SER A 7 31.76 33.15 -0.55
N ALA A 8 32.61 32.90 -1.55
CA ALA A 8 32.53 31.72 -2.40
C ALA A 8 32.82 30.44 -1.62
N SER A 9 33.81 30.45 -0.72
CA SER A 9 34.11 29.32 0.19
C SER A 9 32.94 29.04 1.12
N ALA A 10 32.36 30.07 1.74
CA ALA A 10 31.21 29.90 2.64
C ALA A 10 29.97 29.35 1.90
N LEU A 11 29.76 29.77 0.66
CA LEU A 11 28.67 29.26 -0.18
C LEU A 11 28.90 27.79 -0.58
N ALA A 12 30.14 27.41 -0.89
CA ALA A 12 30.51 26.03 -1.19
C ALA A 12 30.27 25.11 0.01
N ASP A 13 30.71 25.52 1.21
CA ASP A 13 30.50 24.76 2.44
C ASP A 13 29.01 24.63 2.80
N ALA A 14 28.24 25.70 2.60
CA ALA A 14 26.79 25.66 2.81
C ALA A 14 26.08 24.73 1.81
N ALA A 15 26.53 24.71 0.55
CA ALA A 15 26.02 23.82 -0.48
C ALA A 15 26.40 22.36 -0.23
N GLU A 16 27.58 22.08 0.33
CA GLU A 16 28.00 20.75 0.76
C GLU A 16 27.17 20.24 1.94
N ARG A 17 27.04 21.02 3.01
CA ARG A 17 26.18 20.66 4.16
C ARG A 17 24.73 20.42 3.74
N ARG A 18 24.19 21.23 2.84
CA ARG A 18 22.84 21.01 2.30
C ARG A 18 22.74 19.67 1.57
N ARG A 19 23.73 19.30 0.74
CA ARG A 19 23.75 18.02 0.02
C ARG A 19 23.80 16.84 0.98
N GLU A 20 24.64 16.91 2.01
CA GLU A 20 24.73 15.87 3.05
C GLU A 20 23.41 15.70 3.80
N LEU A 21 22.76 16.80 4.20
CA LEU A 21 21.47 16.76 4.88
C LEU A 21 20.37 16.17 3.99
N LEU A 22 20.32 16.53 2.72
CA LEU A 22 19.37 15.96 1.77
C LEU A 22 19.62 14.46 1.58
N ALA A 23 20.88 14.05 1.42
CA ALA A 23 21.22 12.64 1.29
C ALA A 23 20.82 11.82 2.52
N LYS A 24 20.96 12.41 3.72
CA LYS A 24 20.51 11.78 4.96
C LYS A 24 18.99 11.62 4.99
N VAL A 25 18.24 12.68 4.69
CA VAL A 25 16.77 12.62 4.65
C VAL A 25 16.29 11.63 3.61
N ASP A 26 16.91 11.59 2.42
CA ASP A 26 16.59 10.61 1.38
C ASP A 26 16.84 9.18 1.86
N GLY A 27 17.91 8.95 2.64
CA GLY A 27 18.18 7.67 3.30
C GLY A 27 17.08 7.28 4.28
N GLU A 28 16.76 8.17 5.21
CA GLU A 28 15.71 7.95 6.22
C GLU A 28 14.34 7.71 5.58
N MET A 29 14.01 8.43 4.50
CA MET A 29 12.77 8.23 3.75
C MET A 29 12.73 6.86 3.06
N ARG A 30 13.85 6.40 2.49
CA ARG A 30 13.92 5.05 1.90
C ARG A 30 13.73 3.97 2.95
N ASP A 31 14.37 4.12 4.11
CA ASP A 31 14.26 3.16 5.21
C ASP A 31 12.84 3.12 5.77
N ALA A 32 12.21 4.29 5.98
CA ALA A 32 10.82 4.39 6.39
C ALA A 32 9.86 3.77 5.37
N THR A 33 10.12 3.99 4.07
CA THR A 33 9.34 3.39 2.99
C THR A 33 9.46 1.87 3.01
N ALA A 34 10.67 1.32 3.10
CA ALA A 34 10.90 -0.12 3.16
C ALA A 34 10.25 -0.76 4.40
N ALA A 35 10.33 -0.09 5.56
CA ALA A 35 9.68 -0.54 6.79
C ALA A 35 8.15 -0.53 6.67
N HIS A 36 7.58 0.49 6.03
CA HIS A 36 6.15 0.58 5.76
C HIS A 36 5.71 -0.55 4.81
N GLU A 37 6.40 -0.76 3.70
CA GLU A 37 6.10 -1.81 2.73
C GLU A 37 6.13 -3.21 3.37
N LEU A 38 7.14 -3.50 4.19
CA LEU A 38 7.20 -4.74 4.96
C LEU A 38 5.99 -4.87 5.90
N SER A 39 5.62 -3.79 6.58
CA SER A 39 4.48 -3.77 7.51
C SER A 39 3.15 -4.06 6.81
N VAL A 40 2.95 -3.53 5.60
CA VAL A 40 1.77 -3.81 4.76
C VAL A 40 1.69 -5.29 4.40
N VAL A 41 2.81 -5.90 4.01
CA VAL A 41 2.85 -7.34 3.67
C VAL A 41 2.61 -8.22 4.92
N VAL A 42 3.17 -7.85 6.07
CA VAL A 42 2.92 -8.53 7.35
C VAL A 42 1.43 -8.47 7.72
N LEU A 43 0.81 -7.29 7.57
CA LEU A 43 -0.61 -7.10 7.84
C LEU A 43 -1.48 -7.99 6.94
N ALA A 44 -1.23 -7.97 5.62
CA ALA A 44 -1.92 -8.84 4.67
C ALA A 44 -1.75 -10.33 5.01
N THR A 45 -0.56 -10.72 5.47
CA THR A 45 -0.25 -12.11 5.86
C THR A 45 -1.02 -12.56 7.11
N ILE A 46 -1.05 -11.72 8.15
CA ILE A 46 -1.74 -12.01 9.42
C ILE A 46 -3.26 -12.04 9.22
N LEU A 47 -3.80 -11.08 8.46
CA LEU A 47 -5.24 -10.96 8.22
C LEU A 47 -5.75 -11.96 7.19
N ARG A 48 -4.87 -12.48 6.33
CA ARG A 48 -5.21 -13.30 5.15
C ARG A 48 -6.19 -12.59 4.20
N ASP A 49 -6.09 -11.27 4.13
CA ASP A 49 -6.99 -10.42 3.35
C ASP A 49 -6.19 -9.21 2.82
N ASP A 50 -5.89 -9.22 1.52
CA ASP A 50 -5.17 -8.13 0.86
C ASP A 50 -6.03 -6.85 0.78
N GLY A 51 -7.35 -6.97 0.74
CA GLY A 51 -8.29 -5.85 0.68
C GLY A 51 -8.36 -5.09 1.99
N LEU A 52 -8.51 -5.81 3.10
CA LEU A 52 -8.50 -5.22 4.43
C LEU A 52 -7.13 -4.63 4.80
N ALA A 53 -6.04 -5.28 4.40
CA ALA A 53 -4.70 -4.74 4.61
C ALA A 53 -4.47 -3.44 3.82
N ALA A 54 -4.96 -3.38 2.57
CA ALA A 54 -4.93 -2.18 1.75
C ALA A 54 -5.72 -1.03 2.38
N GLU A 55 -6.94 -1.29 2.84
CA GLU A 55 -7.78 -0.31 3.55
C GLU A 55 -7.10 0.26 4.79
N LEU A 56 -6.58 -0.61 5.67
CA LEU A 56 -5.92 -0.20 6.91
C LEU A 56 -4.60 0.54 6.68
N ALA A 57 -3.89 0.23 5.59
CA ALA A 57 -2.63 0.88 5.24
C ALA A 57 -2.82 2.14 4.37
N GLY A 58 -4.03 2.41 3.86
CA GLY A 58 -4.29 3.52 2.96
C GLY A 58 -3.61 3.38 1.60
N VAL A 59 -3.47 2.15 1.09
CA VAL A 59 -2.84 1.84 -0.21
C VAL A 59 -3.78 1.03 -1.09
N ASP A 60 -3.49 0.95 -2.38
CA ASP A 60 -4.27 0.10 -3.30
C ASP A 60 -4.01 -1.40 -3.10
N VAL A 61 -5.05 -2.22 -3.32
CA VAL A 61 -4.93 -3.69 -3.28
C VAL A 61 -3.90 -4.20 -4.30
N SER A 62 -3.81 -3.56 -5.47
CA SER A 62 -2.80 -3.87 -6.48
C SER A 62 -1.38 -3.64 -5.96
N ARG A 63 -1.16 -2.59 -5.16
CA ARG A 63 0.11 -2.31 -4.50
C ARG A 63 0.45 -3.38 -3.47
N VAL A 64 -0.50 -3.79 -2.63
CA VAL A 64 -0.30 -4.90 -1.68
C VAL A 64 0.11 -6.19 -2.40
N ARG A 65 -0.60 -6.54 -3.48
CA ARG A 65 -0.29 -7.73 -4.30
C ARG A 65 1.09 -7.64 -4.95
N ALA A 66 1.51 -6.46 -5.40
CA ALA A 66 2.83 -6.24 -5.95
C ALA A 66 3.91 -6.42 -4.88
N LEU A 67 3.75 -5.78 -3.71
CA LEU A 67 4.68 -5.87 -2.58
C LEU A 67 4.86 -7.31 -2.11
N ARG A 68 3.79 -8.11 -2.06
CA ARG A 68 3.87 -9.53 -1.70
C ARG A 68 4.75 -10.38 -2.63
N ARG A 69 5.00 -9.93 -3.86
CA ARG A 69 5.90 -10.63 -4.82
C ARG A 69 7.35 -10.22 -4.66
N THR A 70 7.61 -9.04 -4.10
CA THR A 70 8.95 -8.43 -4.06
C THR A 70 9.57 -8.43 -2.66
N VAL A 71 8.76 -8.37 -1.61
CA VAL A 71 9.22 -8.37 -0.21
C VAL A 71 9.69 -9.76 0.19
N ASP A 72 10.84 -9.83 0.84
CA ASP A 72 11.43 -11.10 1.30
C ASP A 72 10.53 -11.78 2.36
N GLY A 73 10.08 -12.99 2.05
CA GLY A 73 9.28 -13.81 2.94
C GLY A 73 9.99 -14.16 4.26
N LYS A 74 11.33 -14.17 4.32
CA LYS A 74 12.06 -14.36 5.57
C LYS A 74 11.87 -13.17 6.51
N ALA A 75 12.04 -11.95 6.00
CA ALA A 75 11.82 -10.71 6.78
C ALA A 75 10.38 -10.63 7.31
N VAL A 76 9.39 -11.05 6.51
CA VAL A 76 7.98 -11.12 6.93
C VAL A 76 7.81 -12.09 8.11
N ARG A 77 8.36 -13.30 8.02
CA ARG A 77 8.26 -14.29 9.11
C ARG A 77 8.95 -13.83 10.39
N GLU A 78 10.13 -13.23 10.26
CA GLU A 78 10.87 -12.67 11.39
C GLU A 78 10.07 -11.56 12.07
N ARG A 79 9.49 -10.64 11.28
CA ARG A 79 8.64 -9.58 11.83
C ARG A 79 7.39 -10.13 12.52
N ILE A 80 6.76 -11.17 11.96
CA ILE A 80 5.63 -11.84 12.61
C ILE A 80 6.04 -12.48 13.94
N ALA A 81 7.20 -13.12 14.00
CA ALA A 81 7.71 -13.71 15.24
C ALA A 81 7.95 -12.67 16.34
N GLN A 82 8.34 -11.44 15.97
CA GLN A 82 8.52 -10.33 16.91
C GLN A 82 7.19 -9.78 17.48
N LEU A 83 6.05 -10.01 16.80
CA LEU A 83 4.74 -9.50 17.24
C LEU A 83 4.10 -10.32 18.38
N GLY A 84 4.70 -11.44 18.80
CA GLY A 84 4.14 -12.30 19.85
C GLY A 84 2.97 -13.17 19.36
N SER A 85 2.04 -13.55 20.26
CA SER A 85 0.92 -14.42 19.89
C SER A 85 -0.17 -13.67 19.11
N VAL A 86 -0.02 -13.64 17.79
CA VAL A 86 -1.06 -13.14 16.88
C VAL A 86 -1.85 -14.31 16.33
N VAL A 87 -3.15 -14.40 16.66
CA VAL A 87 -4.03 -15.44 16.10
C VAL A 87 -4.34 -15.08 14.64
N PRO A 88 -3.97 -15.91 13.65
CA PRO A 88 -4.28 -15.63 12.25
C PRO A 88 -5.80 -15.58 12.06
N ARG A 89 -6.29 -14.51 11.42
CA ARG A 89 -7.73 -14.42 11.13
C ARG A 89 -8.09 -15.49 10.10
N ARG A 90 -9.10 -16.31 10.39
CA ARG A 90 -9.64 -17.25 9.39
C ARG A 90 -10.42 -16.43 8.35
N GLY A 91 -10.10 -16.66 7.08
CA GLY A 91 -10.54 -15.84 5.94
C GLY A 91 -12.05 -15.62 5.96
N ARG A 92 -12.44 -14.35 5.90
CA ARG A 92 -13.81 -13.94 5.58
C ARG A 92 -14.02 -14.22 4.09
N PRO A 93 -15.16 -14.80 3.66
CA PRO A 93 -15.47 -14.86 2.24
C PRO A 93 -15.49 -13.43 1.67
N PRO A 94 -14.96 -13.21 0.46
CA PRO A 94 -14.96 -11.89 -0.16
C PRO A 94 -16.39 -11.34 -0.17
N ALA A 95 -16.55 -10.09 0.25
CA ALA A 95 -17.85 -9.42 0.16
C ALA A 95 -18.30 -9.43 -1.31
N PRO A 96 -19.57 -9.75 -1.60
CA PRO A 96 -20.05 -9.71 -2.98
C PRO A 96 -19.84 -8.30 -3.51
N GLU A 97 -19.04 -8.17 -4.57
CA GLU A 97 -18.93 -6.93 -5.32
C GLU A 97 -20.35 -6.57 -5.76
N VAL A 98 -20.91 -5.51 -5.19
CA VAL A 98 -22.13 -4.90 -5.71
C VAL A 98 -21.72 -4.31 -7.06
N VAL A 99 -21.87 -5.12 -8.10
CA VAL A 99 -21.89 -4.66 -9.48
C VAL A 99 -23.08 -3.71 -9.54
N SER A 100 -22.83 -2.43 -9.30
CA SER A 100 -23.73 -1.34 -9.68
C SER A 100 -23.80 -1.37 -11.21
N ARG A 101 -24.62 -2.29 -11.72
CA ARG A 101 -25.01 -2.36 -13.11
C ARG A 101 -25.82 -1.09 -13.35
N GLY A 102 -25.15 -0.09 -13.93
CA GLY A 102 -25.76 1.14 -14.41
C GLY A 102 -27.03 0.81 -15.17
N GLY A 103 -28.07 1.59 -14.88
CA GLY A 103 -29.46 1.33 -15.17
C GLY A 103 -29.73 0.84 -16.59
N VAL A 104 -30.57 -0.20 -16.66
CA VAL A 104 -31.35 -0.52 -17.84
C VAL A 104 -32.35 0.62 -18.03
N MET A 105 -32.10 1.47 -19.02
CA MET A 105 -33.08 2.37 -19.60
C MET A 105 -33.27 1.97 -21.05
N GLY A 106 -34.44 1.43 -21.35
CA GLY A 106 -34.80 0.86 -22.64
C GLY A 106 -36.09 0.07 -22.55
N ASP A 107 -37.17 0.76 -22.18
CA ASP A 107 -38.56 0.32 -22.34
C ASP A 107 -38.89 0.18 -23.83
N VAL A 108 -39.20 -1.03 -24.32
CA VAL A 108 -40.24 -1.32 -25.32
C VAL A 108 -40.60 -2.80 -25.18
N GLY A 109 -41.86 -3.07 -24.83
CA GLY A 109 -42.35 -4.39 -24.44
C GLY A 109 -42.54 -5.42 -25.56
N SER A 110 -42.94 -6.62 -25.13
CA SER A 110 -43.94 -7.44 -25.82
C SER A 110 -44.38 -8.59 -24.92
N ALA A 111 -45.68 -8.83 -24.92
CA ALA A 111 -46.40 -9.79 -24.11
C ALA A 111 -46.11 -11.27 -24.46
N ALA A 112 -46.27 -12.14 -23.45
CA ALA A 112 -46.70 -13.55 -23.48
C ALA A 112 -46.01 -14.25 -22.28
N GLY A 113 -46.64 -14.97 -21.37
CA GLY A 113 -48.00 -15.45 -21.22
C GLY A 113 -48.05 -16.25 -19.91
N LEU A 114 -49.25 -16.45 -19.41
CA LEU A 114 -49.61 -17.16 -18.18
C LEU A 114 -49.15 -18.63 -18.12
N ALA A 115 -48.84 -19.08 -16.89
CA ALA A 115 -49.20 -20.36 -16.25
C ALA A 115 -48.35 -20.46 -14.96
N ASP A 116 -48.80 -20.13 -13.75
CA ASP A 116 -49.80 -20.76 -12.88
C ASP A 116 -49.78 -22.31 -12.81
N GLY A 117 -49.30 -22.81 -11.66
CA GLY A 117 -49.89 -23.87 -10.83
C GLY A 117 -50.10 -25.30 -11.34
N GLY A 118 -49.58 -26.28 -10.58
CA GLY A 118 -50.11 -27.65 -10.54
C GLY A 118 -49.06 -28.75 -10.48
#